data_AF-A0A8H5C2J3-F1
#
_entry.id   AF-A0A8H5C2J3-F1
#
_cell.length_a   1.000
_cell.length_b   1.000
_cell.length_c   1.000
_cell.angle_alpha   90.00
_cell.angle_beta   90.00
_cell.angle_gamma   90.00
#
_symmetry.space_group_name_H-M   'P 1'
#
loop_
_entity.id
_entity.type
_entity.pdbx_description
1 polymer ?
#
loop_
_entity_poly.entity_id
_entity_poly.type
_entity_poly.pdbx_seq_one_letter_code
_entity_poly.pdbx_strand_id
1 'polypeptide(L)'
;MWRETAINVGFPQSPDLSNGFPHAVGISPSSIDPANNTRCSAVCAYYNPIADQPNFNVITNATVARIIWRKSKANSDLVASSVEYFDSSNQTRVASLNQNGEVIVSAGTIGSPKILELSGVGNSTILREAGIELVLDLPTVGENLADHVHGFANAFTNASLTADVLARNPVFAQQQLAQWFENRTGLFSAYAWSLGLAAPSNIFQESELNDLLANAEKNIDFFASQFSNGNTGLAKGIKAQHEIALDLYRRNENLPLELNLLAGYSGPTPFGDLPDQNYTSISNALYHPLSRGRTHITFADPFAPPLVDQITGLIL
;
A
#
# COMPACT_ATOMS: atom_id res chain seq x y z
N MET A 1 5.43 -6.21 27.82
CA MET A 1 4.11 -6.81 27.49
C MET A 1 4.10 -7.47 26.12
N TRP A 2 3.76 -6.77 25.02
CA TRP A 2 3.50 -7.43 23.72
C TRP A 2 4.63 -8.29 23.16
N ARG A 3 5.87 -7.77 23.17
CA ARG A 3 7.05 -8.54 22.76
C ARG A 3 7.26 -9.82 23.59
N GLU A 4 7.12 -9.73 24.91
CA GLU A 4 7.27 -10.89 25.80
C GLU A 4 6.15 -11.92 25.60
N THR A 5 4.91 -11.45 25.40
CA THR A 5 3.77 -12.32 25.06
C THR A 5 4.05 -13.09 23.77
N ALA A 6 4.48 -12.40 22.71
CA ALA A 6 4.81 -13.03 21.43
C ALA A 6 5.94 -14.07 21.56
N ILE A 7 6.98 -13.77 22.34
CA ILE A 7 8.07 -14.72 22.66
C ILE A 7 7.52 -15.96 23.34
N ASN A 8 6.64 -15.79 24.34
CA ASN A 8 6.06 -16.90 25.08
C ASN A 8 5.14 -17.80 24.23
N VAL A 9 4.61 -17.30 23.11
CA VAL A 9 3.81 -18.09 22.16
C VAL A 9 4.62 -18.54 20.93
N GLY A 10 5.95 -18.42 20.98
CA GLY A 10 6.86 -19.05 20.02
C GLY A 10 7.43 -18.16 18.93
N PHE A 11 7.22 -16.84 18.98
CA PHE A 11 7.89 -15.92 18.05
C PHE A 11 9.34 -15.68 18.51
N PRO A 12 10.35 -15.87 17.65
CA PRO A 12 11.72 -15.51 18.00
C PRO A 12 11.81 -13.99 18.11
N GLN A 13 12.65 -13.51 19.02
CA GLN A 13 12.91 -12.07 19.12
C GLN A 13 13.93 -11.67 18.06
N SER A 14 13.70 -10.55 17.37
CA SER A 14 14.73 -9.89 16.56
C SER A 14 14.97 -8.45 17.02
N PRO A 15 16.25 -8.01 17.12
CA PRO A 15 16.57 -6.60 17.28
C PRO A 15 16.35 -5.79 16.00
N ASP A 16 16.25 -6.46 14.84
CA ASP A 16 16.06 -5.86 13.53
C ASP A 16 15.07 -6.68 12.69
N LEU A 17 13.89 -6.11 12.46
CA LEU A 17 12.84 -6.73 11.65
C LEU A 17 13.07 -6.55 10.13
N SER A 18 14.10 -5.81 9.73
CA SER A 18 14.48 -5.56 8.34
C SER A 18 15.68 -6.40 7.87
N ASN A 19 16.09 -7.40 8.65
CA ASN A 19 17.23 -8.28 8.34
C ASN A 19 16.97 -9.31 7.21
N GLY A 20 15.79 -9.27 6.58
CA GLY A 20 15.37 -10.21 5.54
C GLY A 20 14.91 -11.58 6.05
N PHE A 21 14.84 -11.79 7.37
CA PHE A 21 14.31 -13.02 7.97
C PHE A 21 12.88 -12.78 8.51
N PRO A 22 11.86 -13.30 7.82
CA PRO A 22 10.46 -12.95 8.03
C PRO A 22 9.79 -13.53 9.29
N HIS A 23 10.55 -14.05 10.25
CA HIS A 23 9.96 -14.70 11.42
C HIS A 23 10.56 -14.07 12.67
N ALA A 24 9.84 -13.11 13.24
CA ALA A 24 10.29 -12.43 14.46
C ALA A 24 9.22 -11.57 15.10
N VAL A 25 9.40 -11.30 16.40
CA VAL A 25 8.82 -10.16 17.08
C VAL A 25 9.89 -9.14 17.44
N GLY A 26 9.60 -7.86 17.23
CA GLY A 26 10.53 -6.77 17.49
C GLY A 26 9.84 -5.43 17.63
N ILE A 27 10.63 -4.38 17.83
CA ILE A 27 10.14 -3.00 17.78
C ILE A 27 10.47 -2.49 16.38
N SER A 28 9.45 -2.09 15.63
CA SER A 28 9.65 -1.57 14.28
C SER A 28 10.12 -0.12 14.33
N PRO A 29 11.14 0.28 13.55
CA PRO A 29 11.45 1.69 13.38
C PRO A 29 10.29 2.42 12.69
N SER A 30 10.21 3.73 12.91
CA SER A 30 9.23 4.60 12.25
C SER A 30 9.94 5.72 11.52
N SER A 31 9.32 6.25 10.46
CA SER A 31 9.85 7.40 9.71
C SER A 31 9.73 8.70 10.52
N ILE A 32 10.61 8.84 11.50
CA ILE A 32 10.70 9.94 12.46
C ILE A 32 12.11 10.52 12.37
N ASP A 33 12.21 11.85 12.30
CA ASP A 33 13.48 12.55 12.40
C ASP A 33 13.99 12.47 13.86
N PRO A 34 15.11 11.77 14.14
CA PRO A 34 15.61 11.60 15.50
C PRO A 34 16.07 12.92 16.13
N ALA A 35 16.33 13.97 15.35
CA ALA A 35 16.78 15.27 15.87
C ALA A 35 15.65 16.07 16.54
N ASN A 36 14.39 15.82 16.16
CA ASN A 36 13.25 16.62 16.64
C ASN A 36 11.98 15.80 16.91
N ASN A 37 12.02 14.47 16.77
CA ASN A 37 10.91 13.55 17.02
C ASN A 37 9.63 13.92 16.24
N THR A 38 9.78 14.43 15.02
CA THR A 38 8.68 14.70 14.10
C THR A 38 8.67 13.68 12.97
N ARG A 39 7.50 13.48 12.35
CA ARG A 39 7.38 12.63 11.15
C ARG A 39 8.31 13.14 10.04
N CYS A 40 9.19 12.29 9.52
CA CYS A 40 9.95 12.58 8.30
C CYS A 40 9.35 11.85 7.10
N SER A 41 8.59 12.59 6.28
CA SER A 41 8.05 12.12 5.01
C SER A 41 9.11 12.16 3.89
N ALA A 42 8.75 11.70 2.68
CA ALA A 42 9.60 11.91 1.50
C ALA A 42 9.88 13.40 1.22
N VAL A 43 8.97 14.31 1.61
CA VAL A 43 9.20 15.76 1.52
C VAL A 43 10.32 16.20 2.46
N CYS A 44 10.27 15.76 3.72
CA CYS A 44 11.32 16.01 4.71
C CYS A 44 12.69 15.48 4.22
N ALA A 45 12.73 14.22 3.77
CA ALA A 45 13.98 13.54 3.43
C ALA A 45 14.59 13.93 2.08
N TYR A 46 13.76 14.17 1.05
CA TYR A 46 14.24 14.32 -0.33
C TYR A 46 13.94 15.68 -0.95
N TYR A 47 12.82 16.33 -0.62
CA TYR A 47 12.46 17.63 -1.20
C TYR A 47 13.15 18.79 -0.48
N ASN A 48 12.97 18.89 0.84
CA ASN A 48 13.48 20.02 1.63
C ASN A 48 14.99 20.30 1.42
N PRO A 49 15.87 19.28 1.32
CA PRO A 49 17.31 19.54 1.11
C PRO A 49 17.66 20.16 -0.25
N ILE A 50 16.76 20.09 -1.24
CA ILE A 50 17.00 20.56 -2.62
C ILE A 50 15.96 21.57 -3.10
N ALA A 51 15.06 22.04 -2.22
CA ALA A 51 13.92 22.86 -2.60
C ALA A 51 14.32 24.17 -3.31
N ASP A 52 15.49 24.73 -2.95
CA ASP A 52 16.01 25.98 -3.52
C ASP A 52 16.90 25.76 -4.77
N GLN A 53 17.05 24.52 -5.25
CA GLN A 53 17.87 24.25 -6.44
C GLN A 53 17.20 24.83 -7.70
N PRO A 54 17.88 25.69 -8.48
CA PRO A 54 17.26 26.43 -9.58
C PRO A 54 16.77 25.53 -10.73
N ASN A 55 17.26 24.29 -10.82
CA ASN A 55 16.87 23.31 -11.82
C ASN A 55 15.81 22.32 -11.32
N PHE A 56 15.27 22.49 -10.11
CA PHE A 56 14.25 21.63 -9.53
C PHE A 56 12.99 22.44 -9.23
N ASN A 57 11.89 22.08 -9.87
CA ASN A 57 10.62 22.80 -9.75
C ASN A 57 9.53 21.83 -9.31
N VAL A 58 8.77 22.21 -8.28
CA VAL A 58 7.59 21.46 -7.83
C VAL A 58 6.35 22.30 -8.05
N ILE A 59 5.40 21.75 -8.79
CA ILE A 59 4.10 22.36 -9.03
C ILE A 59 3.07 21.60 -8.20
N THR A 60 2.57 22.21 -7.14
CA THR A 60 1.50 21.65 -6.30
C THR A 60 0.12 22.07 -6.80
N ASN A 61 -0.94 21.41 -6.32
CA ASN A 61 -2.30 21.63 -6.78
C ASN A 61 -2.41 21.51 -8.30
N ALA A 62 -1.68 20.54 -8.87
CA ALA A 62 -1.59 20.27 -10.29
C ALA A 62 -1.96 18.81 -10.55
N THR A 63 -3.12 18.59 -11.18
CA THR A 63 -3.61 17.23 -11.49
C THR A 63 -3.21 16.87 -12.91
N VAL A 64 -2.34 15.86 -13.07
CA VAL A 64 -1.97 15.36 -14.39
C VAL A 64 -3.19 14.76 -15.08
N ALA A 65 -3.46 15.22 -16.30
CA ALA A 65 -4.54 14.72 -17.15
C ALA A 65 -4.07 13.50 -17.94
N ARG A 66 -2.95 13.65 -18.67
CA ARG A 66 -2.40 12.63 -19.56
C ARG A 66 -1.00 12.99 -20.05
N ILE A 67 -0.32 12.01 -20.60
CA ILE A 67 0.89 12.14 -21.39
C ILE A 67 0.48 12.42 -22.84
N ILE A 68 1.16 13.35 -23.49
CA ILE A 68 1.02 13.63 -24.92
C ILE A 68 2.20 13.01 -25.65
N TRP A 69 1.90 12.16 -26.63
CA TRP A 69 2.89 11.43 -27.42
C TRP A 69 3.30 12.20 -28.66
N ARG A 70 4.56 12.06 -29.09
CA ARG A 70 5.00 12.57 -30.39
C ARG A 70 4.25 11.81 -31.47
N LYS A 71 3.72 12.54 -32.46
CA LYS A 71 3.23 11.92 -33.70
C LYS A 71 4.38 11.16 -34.32
N SER A 72 4.20 9.87 -34.47
CA SER A 72 5.23 9.03 -35.04
C SER A 72 4.78 8.34 -36.31
N LYS A 73 5.77 7.93 -37.12
CA LYS A 73 5.52 7.11 -38.31
C LYS A 73 5.03 5.74 -37.85
N ALA A 74 4.25 5.06 -38.68
CA ALA A 74 3.85 3.69 -38.40
C ALA A 74 5.08 2.83 -38.06
N ASN A 75 4.99 2.02 -37.00
CA ASN A 75 6.02 1.08 -36.51
C ASN A 75 7.28 1.68 -35.85
N SER A 76 7.21 2.88 -35.28
CA SER A 76 8.28 3.42 -34.44
C SER A 76 7.96 3.30 -32.95
N ASP A 77 8.98 3.43 -32.11
CA ASP A 77 8.84 3.53 -30.66
C ASP A 77 7.92 4.68 -30.23
N LEU A 78 7.16 4.44 -29.16
CA LEU A 78 6.28 5.43 -28.55
C LEU A 78 7.12 6.42 -27.71
N VAL A 79 7.09 7.71 -28.07
CA VAL A 79 7.92 8.75 -27.42
C VAL A 79 7.04 9.82 -26.78
N ALA A 80 7.16 9.99 -25.46
CA ALA A 80 6.50 11.08 -24.74
C ALA A 80 7.04 12.44 -25.18
N SER A 81 6.16 13.42 -25.33
CA SER A 81 6.51 14.78 -25.78
C SER A 81 6.26 15.85 -24.73
N SER A 82 5.16 15.70 -23.98
CA SER A 82 4.75 16.63 -22.94
C SER A 82 3.76 15.96 -21.99
N VAL A 83 3.49 16.61 -20.86
CA VAL A 83 2.44 16.24 -19.93
C VAL A 83 1.40 17.34 -19.88
N GLU A 84 0.13 16.97 -20.05
CA GLU A 84 -1.01 17.86 -19.86
C GLU A 84 -1.48 17.75 -18.41
N TYR A 85 -1.73 18.88 -17.74
CA TYR A 85 -2.21 18.92 -16.37
C TYR A 85 -3.15 20.10 -16.15
N PHE A 86 -3.98 20.03 -15.12
CA PHE A 86 -4.79 21.14 -14.64
C PHE A 86 -4.07 21.83 -13.50
N ASP A 87 -3.91 23.15 -13.57
CA ASP A 87 -3.33 23.94 -12.48
C ASP A 87 -4.34 24.21 -11.34
N SER A 88 -3.88 24.93 -10.32
CA SER A 88 -4.71 25.29 -9.15
C SER A 88 -5.98 26.08 -9.47
N SER A 89 -6.09 26.67 -10.66
CA SER A 89 -7.27 27.39 -11.14
C SER A 89 -8.12 26.54 -12.10
N ASN A 90 -7.87 25.21 -12.14
CA ASN A 90 -8.46 24.26 -13.06
C ASN A 90 -8.25 24.62 -14.55
N GLN A 91 -7.17 25.35 -14.86
CA GLN A 91 -6.81 25.65 -16.25
C GLN A 91 -5.87 24.59 -16.81
N THR A 92 -6.11 24.18 -18.05
CA THR A 92 -5.22 23.24 -18.75
C THR A 92 -3.86 23.88 -19.05
N ARG A 93 -2.80 23.18 -18.69
CA ARG A 93 -1.40 23.53 -18.93
C ARG A 93 -0.69 22.35 -19.59
N VAL A 94 0.41 22.65 -20.27
CA VAL A 94 1.27 21.66 -20.92
C VAL A 94 2.71 21.89 -20.50
N ALA A 95 3.35 20.86 -19.94
CA ALA A 95 4.78 20.84 -19.64
C ALA A 95 5.51 20.05 -20.74
N SER A 96 6.26 20.74 -21.60
CA SER A 96 7.03 20.12 -22.69
C SER A 96 8.38 19.60 -22.22
N LEU A 97 8.80 18.47 -22.78
CA LEU A 97 10.10 17.88 -22.50
C LEU A 97 11.21 18.60 -23.29
N ASN A 98 12.36 18.76 -22.64
CA ASN A 98 13.61 19.12 -23.32
C ASN A 98 14.11 17.96 -24.20
N GLN A 99 15.13 18.23 -25.02
CA GLN A 99 15.81 17.18 -25.77
C GLN A 99 16.37 16.12 -24.78
N ASN A 100 16.07 14.85 -25.05
CA ASN A 100 16.42 13.71 -24.18
C ASN A 100 15.78 13.73 -22.78
N GLY A 101 14.72 14.51 -22.57
CA GLY A 101 13.94 14.45 -21.33
C GLY A 101 13.09 13.18 -21.26
N GLU A 102 12.64 12.84 -20.04
CA GLU A 102 11.81 11.67 -19.76
C GLU A 102 10.56 12.09 -18.97
N VAL A 103 9.49 11.29 -19.10
CA VAL A 103 8.32 11.37 -18.21
C VAL A 103 8.38 10.16 -17.28
N ILE A 104 8.46 10.43 -15.97
CA ILE A 104 8.38 9.41 -14.93
C ILE A 104 7.00 9.49 -14.29
N VAL A 105 6.21 8.41 -14.38
CA VAL A 105 4.88 8.34 -13.77
C VAL A 105 5.01 7.75 -12.37
N SER A 106 4.75 8.58 -11.36
CA SER A 106 4.85 8.20 -9.94
C SER A 106 3.56 8.54 -9.16
N ALA A 107 2.40 8.32 -9.78
CA ALA A 107 1.09 8.65 -9.22
C ALA A 107 0.50 7.54 -8.33
N GLY A 108 1.33 6.61 -7.84
CA GLY A 108 0.94 5.48 -7.01
C GLY A 108 0.19 4.38 -7.76
N THR A 109 -0.13 3.29 -7.06
CA THR A 109 -0.71 2.06 -7.64
C THR A 109 -2.05 2.31 -8.35
N ILE A 110 -2.84 3.29 -7.89
CA ILE A 110 -4.13 3.63 -8.49
C ILE A 110 -4.01 4.74 -9.54
N GLY A 111 -3.20 5.77 -9.29
CA GLY A 111 -3.10 6.92 -10.18
C GLY A 111 -2.25 6.67 -11.43
N SER A 112 -1.18 5.87 -11.32
CA SER A 112 -0.30 5.57 -12.46
C SER A 112 -1.01 4.85 -13.61
N PRO A 113 -1.75 3.72 -13.39
CA PRO A 113 -2.49 3.08 -14.48
C PRO A 113 -3.55 4.01 -15.06
N LYS A 114 -4.26 4.78 -14.22
CA LYS A 114 -5.21 5.80 -14.69
C LYS A 114 -4.59 6.82 -15.65
N ILE A 115 -3.40 7.35 -15.32
CA ILE A 115 -2.70 8.30 -16.21
C ILE A 115 -2.33 7.62 -17.53
N LEU A 116 -1.82 6.38 -17.50
CA LEU A 116 -1.49 5.63 -18.72
C LEU A 116 -2.73 5.41 -19.60
N GLU A 117 -3.85 5.00 -18.99
CA GLU A 117 -5.10 4.78 -19.71
C GLU A 117 -5.66 6.08 -20.31
N LEU A 118 -5.70 7.18 -19.54
CA LEU A 118 -6.08 8.50 -20.06
C LEU A 118 -5.14 9.02 -21.16
N SER A 119 -3.94 8.45 -21.24
CA SER A 119 -2.96 8.72 -22.30
C SER A 119 -3.09 7.77 -23.50
N GLY A 120 -4.09 6.88 -23.52
CA GLY A 120 -4.30 5.91 -24.58
C GLY A 120 -3.44 4.64 -24.51
N VAL A 121 -2.80 4.37 -23.37
CA VAL A 121 -2.00 3.16 -23.13
C VAL A 121 -2.72 2.25 -22.14
N GLY A 122 -3.28 1.15 -22.62
CA GLY A 122 -4.09 0.25 -21.79
C GLY A 122 -4.87 -0.77 -22.62
N ASN A 123 -5.88 -1.39 -22.01
CA ASN A 123 -6.75 -2.34 -22.70
C ASN A 123 -7.63 -1.63 -23.74
N SER A 124 -7.48 -1.99 -25.02
CA SER A 124 -8.20 -1.36 -26.12
C SER A 124 -9.73 -1.32 -25.99
N THR A 125 -10.35 -2.30 -25.32
CA THR A 125 -11.80 -2.29 -25.07
C THR A 125 -12.19 -1.27 -24.01
N ILE A 126 -11.47 -1.25 -22.88
CA ILE A 126 -11.67 -0.28 -21.80
C ILE A 126 -11.49 1.15 -22.31
N LEU A 127 -10.40 1.40 -23.05
CA LEU A 127 -10.12 2.72 -23.61
C LEU A 127 -11.21 3.19 -24.57
N ARG A 128 -11.67 2.31 -25.45
CA ARG A 128 -12.77 2.62 -26.39
C ARG A 128 -14.07 2.95 -25.65
N GLU A 129 -14.42 2.20 -24.61
CA GLU A 129 -15.62 2.42 -23.80
C GLU A 129 -15.56 3.74 -23.02
N ALA A 130 -14.37 4.12 -22.55
CA ALA A 130 -14.14 5.40 -21.87
C ALA A 130 -14.03 6.60 -22.84
N GLY A 131 -14.02 6.37 -24.16
CA GLY A 131 -13.89 7.41 -25.18
C GLY A 131 -12.46 7.91 -25.42
N ILE A 132 -11.46 7.09 -25.12
CA ILE A 132 -10.04 7.39 -25.30
C ILE A 132 -9.51 6.76 -26.59
N GLU A 133 -8.74 7.54 -27.37
CA GLU A 133 -8.03 7.04 -28.54
C GLU A 133 -6.90 6.08 -28.13
N LEU A 134 -6.87 4.90 -28.77
CA LEU A 134 -5.84 3.90 -28.53
C LEU A 134 -4.49 4.35 -29.11
N VAL A 135 -3.48 4.43 -28.26
CA VAL A 135 -2.09 4.70 -28.63
C VAL A 135 -1.27 3.41 -28.60
N LEU A 136 -1.42 2.61 -27.54
CA LEU A 136 -0.77 1.31 -27.39
C LEU A 136 -1.72 0.36 -26.67
N ASP A 137 -2.02 -0.77 -27.30
CA ASP A 137 -2.78 -1.84 -26.67
C ASP A 137 -1.88 -2.59 -25.70
N LEU A 138 -1.98 -2.22 -24.42
CA LEU A 138 -1.26 -2.84 -23.32
C LEU A 138 -2.27 -3.29 -22.26
N PRO A 139 -2.96 -4.42 -22.49
CA PRO A 139 -4.11 -4.84 -21.68
C PRO A 139 -3.78 -5.21 -20.23
N THR A 140 -2.51 -5.18 -19.82
CA THR A 140 -2.09 -5.41 -18.44
C THR A 140 -2.02 -4.14 -17.59
N VAL A 141 -2.17 -2.95 -18.18
CA VAL A 141 -2.29 -1.70 -17.41
C VAL A 141 -3.56 -1.76 -16.57
N GLY A 142 -3.43 -1.47 -15.27
CA GLY A 142 -4.55 -1.50 -14.33
C GLY A 142 -4.84 -2.88 -13.72
N GLU A 143 -4.27 -3.95 -14.25
CA GLU A 143 -4.48 -5.32 -13.77
C GLU A 143 -3.44 -5.73 -12.70
N ASN A 144 -3.62 -6.90 -12.08
CA ASN A 144 -2.71 -7.47 -11.06
C ASN A 144 -2.53 -6.59 -9.82
N LEU A 145 -3.59 -5.89 -9.40
CA LEU A 145 -3.60 -5.12 -8.16
C LEU A 145 -3.51 -6.07 -6.96
N ALA A 146 -2.61 -5.81 -6.03
CA ALA A 146 -2.50 -6.50 -4.76
C ALA A 146 -2.38 -5.48 -3.63
N ASP A 147 -2.92 -5.81 -2.47
CA ASP A 147 -2.86 -4.99 -1.27
C ASP A 147 -2.93 -5.90 -0.04
N HIS A 148 -2.52 -5.39 1.11
CA HIS A 148 -2.65 -6.13 2.36
C HIS A 148 -4.08 -6.07 2.88
N VAL A 149 -4.64 -7.22 3.27
CA VAL A 149 -5.98 -7.26 3.88
C VAL A 149 -5.84 -7.10 5.38
N HIS A 150 -6.47 -6.05 5.93
CA HIS A 150 -6.41 -5.75 7.36
C HIS A 150 -7.60 -6.33 8.14
N GLY A 151 -7.30 -6.92 9.29
CA GLY A 151 -8.25 -7.28 10.34
C GLY A 151 -7.86 -6.64 11.67
N PHE A 152 -8.81 -6.62 12.60
CA PHE A 152 -8.62 -6.05 13.92
C PHE A 152 -9.25 -6.94 15.00
N ALA A 153 -8.45 -7.32 15.99
CA ALA A 153 -8.92 -7.91 17.23
C ALA A 153 -8.73 -6.90 18.36
N ASN A 154 -9.81 -6.59 19.09
CA ASN A 154 -9.81 -5.61 20.16
C ASN A 154 -10.22 -6.28 21.48
N ALA A 155 -9.54 -5.95 22.58
CA ALA A 155 -9.88 -6.40 23.92
C ALA A 155 -9.86 -5.23 24.90
N PHE A 156 -10.68 -5.30 25.95
CA PHE A 156 -10.59 -4.35 27.06
C PHE A 156 -9.32 -4.58 27.87
N THR A 157 -8.74 -3.50 28.40
CA THR A 157 -7.54 -3.54 29.23
C THR A 157 -7.69 -2.62 30.45
N ASN A 158 -7.01 -2.99 31.53
CA ASN A 158 -6.84 -2.15 32.72
C ASN A 158 -5.60 -1.25 32.64
N ALA A 159 -4.85 -1.28 31.53
CA ALA A 159 -3.75 -0.36 31.31
C ALA A 159 -4.25 1.08 31.35
N SER A 160 -3.63 1.90 32.20
CA SER A 160 -4.03 3.29 32.42
C SER A 160 -3.54 4.24 31.33
N LEU A 161 -2.53 3.84 30.55
CA LEU A 161 -1.95 4.63 29.47
C LEU A 161 -2.08 3.88 28.15
N THR A 162 -3.18 4.16 27.43
CA THR A 162 -3.42 3.75 26.05
C THR A 162 -3.67 4.99 25.20
N ALA A 163 -3.60 4.86 23.87
CA ALA A 163 -3.93 5.96 22.96
C ALA A 163 -5.38 6.46 23.15
N ASP A 164 -6.28 5.60 23.64
CA ASP A 164 -7.70 5.93 23.90
C ASP A 164 -7.87 7.11 24.85
N VAL A 165 -6.94 7.29 25.80
CA VAL A 165 -7.01 8.35 26.81
C VAL A 165 -6.94 9.73 26.16
N LEU A 166 -6.23 9.88 25.03
CA LEU A 166 -6.19 11.14 24.28
C LEU A 166 -7.56 11.51 23.71
N ALA A 167 -8.34 10.52 23.27
CA ALA A 167 -9.68 10.77 22.74
C ALA A 167 -10.71 11.03 23.86
N ARG A 168 -10.54 10.41 25.03
CA ARG A 168 -11.51 10.51 26.15
C ARG A 168 -11.29 11.68 27.10
N ASN A 169 -10.05 12.15 27.21
CA ASN A 169 -9.71 13.23 28.11
C ASN A 169 -9.05 14.38 27.32
N PRO A 170 -9.85 15.32 26.80
CA PRO A 170 -9.34 16.45 26.01
C PRO A 170 -8.36 17.33 26.77
N VAL A 171 -8.52 17.47 28.10
CA VAL A 171 -7.58 18.23 28.94
C VAL A 171 -6.22 17.53 28.97
N PHE A 172 -6.20 16.23 29.20
CA PHE A 172 -4.97 15.45 29.15
C PHE A 172 -4.35 15.45 27.74
N ALA A 173 -5.17 15.34 26.69
CA ALA A 173 -4.69 15.44 25.31
C ALA A 173 -4.01 16.79 25.03
N GLN A 174 -4.60 17.90 25.48
CA GLN A 174 -3.95 19.21 25.36
C GLN A 174 -2.64 19.30 26.15
N GLN A 175 -2.57 18.70 27.35
CA GLN A 175 -1.34 18.63 28.13
C GLN A 175 -0.24 17.82 27.39
N GLN A 176 -0.59 16.66 26.83
CA GLN A 176 0.34 15.84 26.04
C GLN A 176 0.78 16.54 24.75
N LEU A 177 -0.10 17.31 24.11
CA LEU A 177 0.24 18.11 22.94
C LEU A 177 1.18 19.27 23.30
N ALA A 178 0.91 19.97 24.40
CA ALA A 178 1.78 21.02 24.91
C ALA A 178 3.17 20.47 25.24
N GLN A 179 3.24 19.31 25.89
CA GLN A 179 4.49 18.60 26.17
C GLN A 179 5.25 18.26 24.87
N TRP A 180 4.56 17.79 23.83
CA TRP A 180 5.18 17.52 22.54
C TRP A 180 5.74 18.80 21.88
N PHE A 181 5.04 19.93 21.98
CA PHE A 181 5.56 21.20 21.48
C PHE A 181 6.74 21.74 22.29
N GLU A 182 6.72 21.57 23.60
CA GLU A 182 7.75 22.08 24.50
C GLU A 182 9.07 21.31 24.37
N ASN A 183 9.02 19.97 24.34
CA ASN A 183 10.23 19.16 24.43
C ASN A 183 10.21 17.87 23.59
N ARG A 184 9.21 17.70 22.70
CA ARG A 184 9.10 16.55 21.79
C ARG A 184 8.96 15.19 22.50
N THR A 185 8.39 15.20 23.70
CA THR A 185 8.03 13.99 24.48
C THR A 185 6.51 13.88 24.66
N GLY A 186 6.07 12.88 25.42
CA GLY A 186 4.66 12.64 25.71
C GLY A 186 4.00 11.69 24.71
N LEU A 187 2.70 11.44 24.89
CA LEU A 187 1.99 10.38 24.19
C LEU A 187 1.89 10.61 22.67
N PHE A 188 1.94 11.86 22.20
CA PHE A 188 2.01 12.18 20.75
C PHE A 188 3.36 11.84 20.11
N SER A 189 4.40 11.62 20.92
CA SER A 189 5.71 11.15 20.46
C SER A 189 5.90 9.65 20.67
N ALA A 190 4.96 9.00 21.37
CA ALA A 190 5.03 7.60 21.75
C ALA A 190 4.39 6.74 20.67
N TYR A 191 5.11 6.56 19.57
CA TYR A 191 4.68 5.69 18.49
C TYR A 191 5.47 4.37 18.53
N ALA A 192 5.16 3.54 19.51
CA ALA A 192 5.83 2.25 19.67
C ALA A 192 4.93 1.12 19.13
N TRP A 193 5.26 0.64 17.93
CA TRP A 193 4.70 -0.60 17.39
C TRP A 193 5.63 -1.77 17.72
N SER A 194 5.16 -2.64 18.62
CA SER A 194 5.67 -4.00 18.62
C SER A 194 5.05 -4.72 17.42
N LEU A 195 5.90 -5.29 16.58
CA LEU A 195 5.50 -5.95 15.37
C LEU A 195 5.88 -7.43 15.43
N GLY A 196 4.91 -8.30 15.17
CA GLY A 196 5.13 -9.73 14.96
C GLY A 196 4.99 -10.07 13.49
N LEU A 197 6.03 -10.65 12.91
CA LEU A 197 6.01 -11.24 11.58
C LEU A 197 5.91 -12.76 11.76
N ALA A 198 4.77 -13.32 11.38
CA ALA A 198 4.49 -14.73 11.55
C ALA A 198 4.93 -15.51 10.31
N ALA A 199 5.69 -16.58 10.53
CA ALA A 199 5.88 -17.64 9.56
C ALA A 199 4.63 -18.55 9.51
N PRO A 200 4.44 -19.34 8.45
CA PRO A 200 3.35 -20.30 8.35
C PRO A 200 3.21 -21.21 9.58
N SER A 201 4.33 -21.70 10.12
CA SER A 201 4.36 -22.57 11.31
C SER A 201 3.89 -21.90 12.61
N ASN A 202 3.82 -20.56 12.66
CA ASN A 202 3.25 -19.86 13.82
C ASN A 202 1.71 -19.85 13.79
N ILE A 203 1.11 -20.00 12.61
CA ILE A 203 -0.32 -19.82 12.39
C ILE A 203 -1.01 -21.16 12.19
N PHE A 204 -0.41 -22.06 11.41
CA PHE A 204 -1.04 -23.29 10.95
C PHE A 204 -0.40 -24.53 11.57
N GLN A 205 -1.22 -25.56 11.79
CA GLN A 205 -0.69 -26.92 11.95
C GLN A 205 -0.19 -27.42 10.59
N GLU A 206 0.88 -28.23 10.59
CA GLU A 206 1.52 -28.70 9.36
C GLU A 206 0.54 -29.43 8.42
N SER A 207 -0.34 -30.29 8.96
CA SER A 207 -1.33 -31.01 8.16
C SER A 207 -2.36 -30.07 7.53
N GLU A 208 -2.83 -29.08 8.27
CA GLU A 208 -3.79 -28.08 7.78
C GLU A 208 -3.16 -27.21 6.69
N LEU A 209 -1.92 -26.75 6.91
CA LEU A 209 -1.17 -25.99 5.91
C LEU A 209 -0.97 -26.80 4.63
N ASN A 210 -0.60 -28.08 4.74
CA ASN A 210 -0.42 -28.95 3.59
C ASN A 210 -1.71 -29.13 2.78
N ASP A 211 -2.85 -29.29 3.45
CA ASP A 211 -4.16 -29.40 2.79
C ASP A 211 -4.53 -28.09 2.06
N LEU A 212 -4.30 -26.94 2.69
CA LEU A 212 -4.52 -25.62 2.11
C LEU A 212 -3.65 -25.40 0.86
N LEU A 213 -2.36 -25.72 0.94
CA LEU A 213 -1.42 -25.56 -0.16
C LEU A 213 -1.73 -26.52 -1.32
N ALA A 214 -2.08 -27.78 -1.03
CA ALA A 214 -2.49 -28.74 -2.04
C ALA A 214 -3.78 -28.29 -2.76
N ASN A 215 -4.74 -27.74 -2.02
CA ASN A 215 -5.96 -27.17 -2.61
C ASN A 215 -5.65 -25.95 -3.48
N ALA A 216 -4.78 -25.04 -3.04
CA ALA A 216 -4.40 -23.88 -3.83
C ALA A 216 -3.67 -24.27 -5.13
N GLU A 217 -2.71 -25.19 -5.05
CA GLU A 217 -1.97 -25.71 -6.21
C GLU A 217 -2.91 -26.39 -7.22
N LYS A 218 -3.86 -27.19 -6.75
CA LYS A 218 -4.86 -27.83 -7.61
C LYS A 218 -5.70 -26.81 -8.41
N ASN A 219 -5.96 -25.64 -7.85
CA ASN A 219 -6.81 -24.60 -8.45
C ASN A 219 -6.02 -23.44 -9.06
N ILE A 220 -4.69 -23.54 -9.16
CA ILE A 220 -3.82 -22.41 -9.52
C ILE A 220 -4.12 -21.86 -10.92
N ASP A 221 -4.37 -22.73 -11.90
CA ASP A 221 -4.71 -22.33 -13.27
C ASP A 221 -6.07 -21.63 -13.34
N PHE A 222 -7.03 -22.10 -12.53
CA PHE A 222 -8.35 -21.48 -12.45
C PHE A 222 -8.24 -20.04 -11.93
N PHE A 223 -7.54 -19.84 -10.81
CA PHE A 223 -7.38 -18.50 -10.24
C PHE A 223 -6.55 -17.58 -11.13
N ALA A 224 -5.44 -18.07 -11.69
CA ALA A 224 -4.63 -17.29 -12.63
C ALA A 224 -5.44 -16.81 -13.84
N SER A 225 -6.31 -17.66 -14.38
CA SER A 225 -7.22 -17.30 -15.48
C SER A 225 -8.30 -16.31 -15.04
N GLN A 226 -8.91 -16.53 -13.88
CA GLN A 226 -9.92 -15.62 -13.31
C GLN A 226 -9.36 -14.21 -13.12
N PHE A 227 -8.16 -14.10 -12.57
CA PHE A 227 -7.52 -12.84 -12.25
C PHE A 227 -6.87 -12.15 -13.44
N SER A 228 -6.62 -12.86 -14.54
CA SER A 228 -5.98 -12.27 -15.72
C SER A 228 -6.94 -11.53 -16.65
N ASN A 229 -8.25 -11.54 -16.34
CA ASN A 229 -9.27 -10.90 -17.16
C ASN A 229 -9.25 -11.38 -18.64
N GLY A 230 -8.98 -12.68 -18.84
CA GLY A 230 -8.89 -13.29 -20.18
C GLY A 230 -7.55 -13.09 -20.90
N ASN A 231 -6.58 -12.37 -20.31
CA ASN A 231 -5.24 -12.21 -20.88
C ASN A 231 -4.36 -13.43 -20.55
N THR A 232 -3.92 -14.16 -21.57
CA THR A 232 -3.12 -15.39 -21.41
C THR A 232 -1.70 -15.13 -20.89
N GLY A 233 -1.07 -14.04 -21.31
CA GLY A 233 0.26 -13.64 -20.83
C GLY A 233 0.24 -13.25 -19.35
N LEU A 234 -0.78 -12.49 -18.95
CA LEU A 234 -1.01 -12.13 -17.56
C LEU A 234 -1.35 -13.36 -16.70
N ALA A 235 -2.18 -14.29 -17.20
CA ALA A 235 -2.46 -15.54 -16.50
C ALA A 235 -1.17 -16.32 -16.21
N LYS A 236 -0.28 -16.44 -17.20
CA LYS A 236 1.02 -17.08 -17.01
C LYS A 236 1.86 -16.39 -15.93
N GLY A 237 1.85 -15.05 -15.90
CA GLY A 237 2.55 -14.26 -14.88
C GLY A 237 1.98 -14.44 -13.48
N ILE A 238 0.66 -14.40 -13.33
CA ILE A 238 -0.04 -14.60 -12.05
C ILE A 238 0.21 -16.02 -11.53
N LYS A 239 0.10 -17.04 -12.39
CA LYS A 239 0.43 -18.42 -12.03
C LYS A 239 1.85 -18.54 -11.48
N ALA A 240 2.84 -17.97 -12.18
CA ALA A 240 4.24 -18.02 -11.72
C ALA A 240 4.42 -17.32 -10.35
N GLN A 241 3.74 -16.20 -10.11
CA GLN A 241 3.74 -15.55 -8.79
C GLN A 241 3.13 -16.44 -7.71
N HIS A 242 2.00 -17.10 -7.99
CA HIS A 242 1.35 -18.02 -7.07
C HIS A 242 2.24 -19.23 -6.77
N GLU A 243 2.88 -19.84 -7.76
CA GLU A 243 3.80 -20.97 -7.57
C GLU A 243 4.96 -20.60 -6.64
N ILE A 244 5.56 -19.43 -6.82
CA ILE A 244 6.62 -18.90 -5.94
C ILE A 244 6.07 -18.69 -4.52
N ALA A 245 4.89 -18.10 -4.38
CA ALA A 245 4.28 -17.86 -3.07
C ALA A 245 4.00 -19.17 -2.32
N LEU A 246 3.44 -20.18 -3.00
CA LEU A 246 3.18 -21.50 -2.43
C LEU A 246 4.48 -22.22 -2.03
N ASP A 247 5.54 -22.11 -2.83
CA ASP A 247 6.86 -22.65 -2.48
C ASP A 247 7.41 -21.99 -1.20
N LEU A 248 7.32 -20.67 -1.08
CA LEU A 248 7.72 -19.96 0.15
C LEU A 248 6.88 -20.40 1.37
N TYR A 249 5.58 -20.67 1.18
CA TYR A 249 4.75 -21.22 2.26
C TYR A 249 5.23 -22.60 2.71
N ARG A 250 5.54 -23.51 1.77
CA ARG A 250 6.07 -24.85 2.08
C ARG A 250 7.41 -24.80 2.80
N ARG A 251 8.27 -23.85 2.42
CA ARG A 251 9.59 -23.66 3.06
C ARG A 251 9.53 -22.90 4.39
N ASN A 252 8.34 -22.50 4.84
CA ASN A 252 8.14 -21.69 6.03
C ASN A 252 8.85 -20.32 5.97
N GLU A 253 9.04 -19.81 4.74
CA GLU A 253 9.76 -18.56 4.44
C GLU A 253 8.83 -17.44 3.95
N ASN A 254 7.53 -17.72 3.82
CA ASN A 254 6.54 -16.70 3.52
C ASN A 254 6.15 -15.90 4.79
N LEU A 255 5.57 -14.71 4.60
CA LEU A 255 4.93 -13.89 5.61
C LEU A 255 3.41 -13.96 5.39
N PRO A 256 2.69 -14.94 5.96
CA PRO A 256 1.23 -14.90 5.96
C PRO A 256 0.71 -13.66 6.65
N LEU A 257 1.22 -13.36 7.85
CA LEU A 257 0.56 -12.44 8.76
C LEU A 257 1.57 -11.52 9.45
N GLU A 258 1.34 -10.22 9.29
CA GLU A 258 1.90 -9.21 10.17
C GLU A 258 0.90 -8.93 11.30
N LEU A 259 1.40 -8.87 12.53
CA LEU A 259 0.66 -8.56 13.75
C LEU A 259 1.19 -7.25 14.33
N ASN A 260 0.45 -6.17 14.11
CA ASN A 260 0.68 -4.88 14.74
C ASN A 260 0.04 -4.91 16.13
N LEU A 261 0.86 -4.80 17.18
CA LEU A 261 0.42 -4.90 18.57
C LEU A 261 0.34 -3.50 19.19
N LEU A 262 -0.87 -3.07 19.55
CA LEU A 262 -1.18 -1.69 19.92
C LEU A 262 -1.75 -1.56 21.35
N ALA A 263 -1.40 -0.45 22.01
CA ALA A 263 -2.02 0.00 23.24
C ALA A 263 -3.05 1.09 22.91
N GLY A 264 -4.30 0.68 22.74
CA GLY A 264 -5.41 1.52 22.29
C GLY A 264 -6.24 0.80 21.24
N TYR A 265 -7.46 1.29 21.00
CA TYR A 265 -8.38 0.78 20.01
C TYR A 265 -7.81 0.94 18.60
N SER A 266 -8.00 -0.07 17.77
CA SER A 266 -7.71 -0.01 16.34
C SER A 266 -8.84 -0.68 15.58
N GLY A 267 -9.40 0.02 14.60
CA GLY A 267 -10.47 -0.50 13.77
C GLY A 267 -11.32 0.60 13.13
N PRO A 268 -12.32 0.20 12.34
CA PRO A 268 -13.13 1.13 11.56
C PRO A 268 -14.26 1.77 12.37
N THR A 269 -14.58 1.29 13.57
CA THR A 269 -15.68 1.84 14.37
C THR A 269 -15.29 3.22 14.89
N PRO A 270 -16.12 4.26 14.66
CA PRO A 270 -15.88 5.58 15.22
C PRO A 270 -15.72 5.52 16.74
N PHE A 271 -14.75 6.24 17.27
CA PHE A 271 -14.40 6.15 18.69
C PHE A 271 -15.56 6.52 19.63
N GLY A 272 -16.43 7.45 19.21
CA GLY A 272 -17.60 7.86 19.98
C GLY A 272 -18.69 6.79 20.14
N ASP A 273 -18.65 5.74 19.32
CA ASP A 273 -19.60 4.63 19.35
C ASP A 273 -19.09 3.44 20.19
N LEU A 274 -17.88 3.56 20.75
CA LEU A 274 -17.26 2.51 21.55
C LEU A 274 -17.66 2.61 23.03
N PRO A 275 -17.76 1.47 23.74
CA PRO A 275 -17.78 1.46 25.20
C PRO A 275 -16.65 2.29 25.82
N ASP A 276 -16.96 2.97 26.91
CA ASP A 276 -15.99 3.75 27.68
C ASP A 276 -15.05 2.84 28.51
N GLN A 277 -14.15 2.15 27.81
CA GLN A 277 -13.20 1.16 28.35
C GLN A 277 -11.87 1.22 27.61
N ASN A 278 -10.72 1.23 28.28
CA ASN A 278 -9.44 1.24 27.54
C ASN A 278 -9.28 -0.07 26.75
N TYR A 279 -8.65 0.03 25.59
CA TYR A 279 -8.46 -1.08 24.67
C TYR A 279 -6.99 -1.44 24.52
N THR A 280 -6.76 -2.68 24.15
CA THR A 280 -5.53 -3.12 23.53
C THR A 280 -5.90 -3.94 22.29
N SER A 281 -5.14 -3.78 21.24
CA SER A 281 -5.54 -4.25 19.92
C SER A 281 -4.41 -4.98 19.21
N ILE A 282 -4.80 -5.94 18.39
CA ILE A 282 -3.96 -6.57 17.39
C ILE A 282 -4.56 -6.19 16.04
N SER A 283 -3.85 -5.39 15.26
CA SER A 283 -4.17 -5.21 13.85
C SER A 283 -3.37 -6.21 13.04
N ASN A 284 -4.06 -7.09 12.33
CA ASN A 284 -3.42 -8.10 11.52
C ASN A 284 -3.48 -7.71 10.04
N ALA A 285 -2.40 -7.93 9.29
CA ALA A 285 -2.35 -7.70 7.86
C ALA A 285 -1.94 -8.98 7.14
N LEU A 286 -2.76 -9.45 6.20
CA LEU A 286 -2.41 -10.52 5.29
C LEU A 286 -1.42 -9.97 4.26
N TYR A 287 -0.17 -10.41 4.35
CA TYR A 287 0.96 -9.80 3.63
C TYR A 287 1.09 -10.28 2.19
N HIS A 288 0.83 -11.56 1.95
CA HIS A 288 0.97 -12.17 0.62
C HIS A 288 -0.33 -12.83 0.17
N PRO A 289 -1.42 -12.05 -0.03
CA PRO A 289 -2.63 -12.62 -0.57
C PRO A 289 -2.41 -13.13 -2.00
N LEU A 290 -3.06 -14.24 -2.32
CA LEU A 290 -3.09 -14.77 -3.68
C LEU A 290 -4.16 -14.09 -4.55
N SER A 291 -5.11 -13.39 -3.93
CA SER A 291 -6.07 -12.55 -4.64
C SER A 291 -5.39 -11.49 -5.51
N ARG A 292 -6.05 -11.13 -6.61
CA ARG A 292 -5.63 -10.03 -7.48
C ARG A 292 -6.84 -9.23 -7.90
N GLY A 293 -6.77 -7.92 -7.71
CA GLY A 293 -7.76 -6.97 -8.19
C GLY A 293 -7.33 -6.28 -9.48
N ARG A 294 -8.05 -5.22 -9.81
CA ARG A 294 -7.78 -4.33 -10.94
C ARG A 294 -8.29 -2.92 -10.68
N THR A 295 -7.78 -1.96 -11.42
CA THR A 295 -8.24 -0.58 -11.42
C THR A 295 -8.19 0.01 -12.82
N HIS A 296 -9.29 0.63 -13.25
CA HIS A 296 -9.43 1.14 -14.61
C HIS A 296 -10.24 2.44 -14.62
N ILE A 297 -9.97 3.30 -15.60
CA ILE A 297 -10.82 4.45 -15.90
C ILE A 297 -12.21 4.00 -16.36
N THR A 298 -13.22 4.81 -16.06
CA THR A 298 -14.60 4.63 -16.54
C THR A 298 -14.98 5.69 -17.58
N PHE A 299 -14.39 6.88 -17.49
CA PHE A 299 -14.62 8.01 -18.39
C PHE A 299 -13.30 8.75 -18.67
N ALA A 300 -13.26 9.49 -19.77
CA ALA A 300 -12.18 10.43 -20.11
C ALA A 300 -12.16 11.69 -19.22
N ASP A 301 -12.21 11.52 -17.90
CA ASP A 301 -12.15 12.61 -16.91
C ASP A 301 -11.02 12.38 -15.90
N PRO A 302 -9.97 13.23 -15.92
CA PRO A 302 -8.86 13.17 -14.96
C PRO A 302 -9.28 13.35 -13.50
N PHE A 303 -10.45 13.92 -13.21
CA PHE A 303 -10.95 14.09 -11.84
C PHE A 303 -11.87 12.95 -11.40
N ALA A 304 -12.42 12.16 -12.32
CA ALA A 304 -13.24 11.01 -11.98
C ALA A 304 -12.41 9.92 -11.30
N PRO A 305 -12.84 9.35 -10.16
CA PRO A 305 -12.14 8.22 -9.56
C PRO A 305 -12.18 7.02 -10.53
N PRO A 306 -11.07 6.26 -10.66
CA PRO A 306 -11.12 5.01 -11.42
C PRO A 306 -12.01 4.00 -10.69
N LEU A 307 -12.54 3.04 -11.43
CA LEU A 307 -13.07 1.83 -10.84
C LEU A 307 -11.92 1.11 -10.12
N VAL A 308 -12.19 0.61 -8.92
CA VAL A 308 -11.28 -0.26 -8.17
C VAL A 308 -12.06 -1.51 -7.81
N ASP A 309 -11.69 -2.62 -8.44
CA ASP A 309 -12.23 -3.92 -8.13
C ASP A 309 -11.16 -4.72 -7.37
N GLN A 310 -11.36 -4.79 -6.05
CA GLN A 310 -10.56 -5.64 -5.18
C GLN A 310 -11.17 -7.05 -5.21
N ILE A 311 -10.98 -7.79 -6.31
CA ILE A 311 -11.58 -9.14 -6.43
C ILE A 311 -11.16 -9.97 -5.20
N THR A 312 -12.14 -10.26 -4.35
CA THR A 312 -11.96 -11.14 -3.19
C THR A 312 -12.02 -12.59 -3.67
N GLY A 313 -10.87 -13.25 -3.77
CA GLY A 313 -10.76 -14.66 -4.13
C GLY A 313 -9.46 -15.27 -3.63
N LEU A 314 -9.54 -16.48 -3.06
CA LEU A 314 -8.50 -17.22 -2.34
C LEU A 314 -7.75 -16.39 -1.27
N ILE A 315 -8.32 -16.40 -0.06
CA ILE A 315 -7.58 -16.12 1.17
C ILE A 315 -7.00 -17.48 1.60
N LEU A 316 -5.68 -17.63 1.53
CA LEU A 316 -4.98 -18.66 2.29
C LEU A 316 -4.54 -18.05 3.61
#